data_AF-A0A920USQ5-F1
#
_entry.id   AF-A0A920USQ5-F1
#
_cell.length_a   1.000
_cell.length_b   1.000
_cell.length_c   1.000
_cell.angle_alpha   90.00
_cell.angle_beta   90.00
_cell.angle_gamma   90.00
#
_symmetry.space_group_name_H-M   'P 1'
#
loop_
_entity.id
_entity.type
_entity.pdbx_description
1 polymer ?
#
loop_
_entity_poly.entity_id
_entity_poly.type
_entity_poly.pdbx_seq_one_letter_code
_entity_poly.pdbx_strand_id
1 'polypeptide(L)'
;MRGPRAPLIVVTMRSSASGEVAPLARLGAATGGTVGQGSHGGGSSAELHNTLIVRGPSFKSDYRSKIPSGNIDIAPTILHLFDIPVPGHFDGRVLTEALQHTDIETVNNSHSLMYESRKSKTGAVTKAQYLHAEYMCQFG
;
A
#
# COMPACT_ATOMS: atom_id res chain seq x y z
N MET A 1 -16.58 0.33 9.60
CA MET A 1 -16.07 0.25 10.98
C MET A 1 -17.19 -0.22 11.88
N ARG A 2 -17.07 -1.38 12.52
CA ARG A 2 -17.97 -1.84 13.57
C ARG A 2 -17.10 -2.38 14.71
N GLY A 3 -17.47 -2.08 15.94
CA GLY A 3 -16.74 -2.55 17.12
C GLY A 3 -17.06 -1.68 18.33
N PRO A 4 -16.82 -2.19 19.56
CA PRO A 4 -17.16 -1.48 20.78
C PRO A 4 -16.40 -0.14 20.96
N ARG A 5 -15.33 0.06 20.19
CA ARG A 5 -14.52 1.29 20.17
C ARG A 5 -14.68 2.12 18.90
N ALA A 6 -15.59 1.74 17.99
CA ALA A 6 -15.83 2.52 16.78
C ALA A 6 -16.52 3.85 17.17
N PRO A 7 -16.03 4.99 16.67
CA PRO A 7 -16.67 6.28 16.97
C PRO A 7 -18.05 6.35 16.30
N LEU A 8 -18.98 7.07 16.93
CA LEU A 8 -20.30 7.36 16.35
C LEU A 8 -20.19 8.35 15.18
N ILE A 9 -19.25 9.29 15.25
CA ILE A 9 -19.01 10.31 14.25
C ILE A 9 -17.51 10.33 13.95
N VAL A 10 -17.17 10.32 12.66
CA VAL A 10 -15.79 10.51 12.17
C VAL A 10 -15.74 11.80 11.38
N VAL A 11 -14.78 12.66 11.69
CA VAL A 11 -14.51 13.90 10.95
C VAL A 11 -13.13 13.81 10.33
N THR A 12 -13.02 14.15 9.05
CA THR A 12 -11.73 14.34 8.38
C THR A 12 -11.67 15.74 7.79
N MET A 13 -10.54 16.41 7.96
CA MET A 13 -10.35 17.75 7.41
C MET A 13 -10.00 17.66 5.93
N ARG A 14 -10.44 18.65 5.16
CA ARG A 14 -10.07 18.77 3.74
C ARG A 14 -8.55 18.93 3.64
N SER A 15 -7.91 18.04 2.88
CA SER A 15 -6.52 18.23 2.44
C SER A 15 -6.52 18.79 1.02
N SER A 16 -5.70 19.81 0.78
CA SER A 16 -5.35 20.31 -0.55
C SER A 16 -3.85 20.20 -0.74
N ALA A 17 -3.41 19.82 -1.94
CA ALA A 17 -1.99 19.91 -2.30
C ALA A 17 -1.62 21.40 -2.40
N SER A 18 -0.63 21.84 -1.64
CA SER A 18 -0.16 23.23 -1.70
C SER A 18 0.76 23.50 -2.88
N GLY A 19 1.34 22.46 -3.50
CA GLY A 19 2.39 22.60 -4.52
C GLY A 19 3.77 23.00 -3.95
N GLU A 20 3.82 23.37 -2.68
CA GLU A 20 5.04 23.74 -1.94
C GLU A 20 5.80 22.49 -1.46
N VAL A 21 7.14 22.54 -1.55
CA VAL A 21 8.02 21.52 -0.96
C VAL A 21 7.84 21.49 0.56
N ALA A 22 7.69 20.28 1.14
CA ALA A 22 7.70 20.09 2.59
C ALA A 22 9.00 20.69 3.18
N PRO A 23 8.94 21.44 4.31
CA PRO A 23 8.16 21.12 5.51
C PRO A 23 7.01 22.09 5.83
N LEU A 24 6.72 23.08 4.97
CA LEU A 24 5.70 24.10 5.24
C LEU A 24 4.26 23.64 4.90
N ALA A 25 4.09 22.44 4.36
CA ALA A 25 2.81 21.93 3.87
C ALA A 25 2.16 20.94 4.84
N ARG A 26 1.41 21.47 5.82
CA ARG A 26 0.18 20.93 6.46
C ARG A 26 0.13 21.29 7.94
N LEU A 27 -0.69 22.29 8.28
CA LEU A 27 -1.12 22.49 9.66
C LEU A 27 -2.11 21.36 10.00
N GLY A 28 -1.70 20.42 10.86
CA GLY A 28 -2.58 19.37 11.35
C GLY A 28 -3.64 19.96 12.29
N ALA A 29 -4.74 20.47 11.72
CA ALA A 29 -5.82 21.09 12.51
C ALA A 29 -6.45 20.14 13.54
N ALA A 30 -6.32 18.82 13.33
CA ALA A 30 -6.97 17.81 14.16
C ALA A 30 -6.11 17.30 15.34
N THR A 31 -4.78 17.47 15.33
CA THR A 31 -3.87 16.72 16.23
C THR A 31 -2.97 17.59 17.10
N GLY A 32 -3.16 18.91 17.13
CA GLY A 32 -2.36 19.79 17.99
C GLY A 32 -0.85 19.75 17.71
N GLY A 33 -0.45 19.31 16.51
CA GLY A 33 0.95 19.16 16.12
C GLY A 33 1.67 20.49 15.98
N THR A 34 2.99 20.48 16.15
CA THR A 34 3.85 21.64 15.96
C THR A 34 4.23 21.81 14.49
N VAL A 35 4.31 23.06 14.02
CA VAL A 35 4.71 23.37 12.65
C VAL A 35 6.12 22.84 12.38
N GLY A 36 6.31 22.26 11.20
CA GLY A 36 7.58 21.65 10.79
C GLY A 36 7.77 20.20 11.24
N GLN A 37 6.83 19.63 12.00
CA GLN A 37 6.78 18.20 12.29
C GLN A 37 5.89 17.46 11.29
N GLY A 38 6.22 16.20 11.03
CA GLY A 38 5.37 15.32 10.23
C GLY A 38 4.05 15.04 10.95
N SER A 39 2.96 14.96 10.19
CA SER A 39 1.64 14.53 10.67
C SER A 39 1.05 13.53 9.70
N HIS A 40 0.18 12.65 10.19
CA HIS A 40 -0.55 11.66 9.39
C HIS A 40 -1.93 11.38 10.02
N GLY A 41 -2.73 10.48 9.44
CA GLY A 41 -4.09 10.13 9.88
C GLY A 41 -5.20 10.84 9.11
N GLY A 42 -4.87 11.65 8.11
CA GLY A 42 -5.82 12.22 7.16
C GLY A 42 -6.25 11.20 6.10
N GLY A 43 -7.42 11.44 5.49
CA GLY A 43 -7.99 10.59 4.43
C GLY A 43 -7.55 10.96 3.02
N SER A 44 -6.48 11.76 2.85
CA SER A 44 -6.07 12.23 1.53
C SER A 44 -5.33 11.16 0.73
N SER A 45 -5.44 11.19 -0.60
CA SER A 45 -4.69 10.24 -1.44
C SER A 45 -3.17 10.34 -1.22
N ALA A 46 -2.64 11.54 -0.96
CA ALA A 46 -1.22 11.72 -0.69
C ALA A 46 -0.77 11.08 0.64
N GLU A 47 -1.68 10.91 1.58
CA GLU A 47 -1.42 10.25 2.87
C GLU A 47 -1.64 8.74 2.78
N LEU A 48 -2.66 8.29 2.06
CA LEU A 48 -3.00 6.86 1.96
C LEU A 48 -2.12 6.10 0.95
N HIS A 49 -1.45 6.80 0.03
CA HIS A 49 -0.63 6.18 -1.03
C HIS A 49 0.73 5.73 -0.49
N ASN A 50 0.72 4.59 0.19
CA ASN A 50 1.91 3.94 0.73
C ASN A 50 2.64 3.10 -0.32
N THR A 51 3.91 2.80 -0.05
CA THR A 51 4.74 1.93 -0.88
C THR A 51 4.87 0.55 -0.24
N LEU A 52 4.56 -0.51 -0.99
CA LEU A 52 4.86 -1.89 -0.63
C LEU A 52 5.94 -2.43 -1.57
N ILE A 53 7.06 -2.90 -1.01
CA ILE A 53 8.13 -3.59 -1.74
C ILE A 53 8.23 -5.01 -1.19
N VAL A 54 8.17 -5.98 -2.09
CA VAL A 54 8.28 -7.40 -1.75
C VAL A 54 9.44 -8.02 -2.55
N ARG A 55 10.15 -8.96 -1.93
CA ARG A 55 11.24 -9.69 -2.56
C ARG A 55 11.32 -11.10 -1.98
N GLY A 56 11.35 -12.09 -2.87
CA GLY A 56 11.47 -13.49 -2.49
C GLY A 56 11.18 -14.42 -3.68
N PRO A 57 11.44 -15.72 -3.55
CA PRO A 57 11.25 -16.69 -4.62
C PRO A 57 9.79 -16.83 -5.05
N SER A 58 8.82 -16.50 -4.19
CA SER A 58 7.39 -16.56 -4.51
C SER A 58 6.86 -15.33 -5.24
N PHE A 59 7.64 -14.24 -5.34
CA PHE A 59 7.21 -12.98 -5.96
C PHE A 59 7.85 -12.79 -7.34
N LYS A 60 7.12 -12.18 -8.27
CA LYS A 60 7.66 -11.80 -9.58
C LYS A 60 8.80 -10.80 -9.41
N SER A 61 9.89 -11.00 -10.15
CA SER A 61 10.98 -10.03 -10.27
C SER A 61 10.62 -8.91 -11.24
N ASP A 62 11.13 -7.70 -11.01
CA ASP A 62 10.95 -6.53 -11.88
C ASP A 62 9.47 -6.25 -12.24
N TYR A 63 8.57 -6.49 -11.28
CA TYR A 63 7.14 -6.33 -11.45
C TYR A 63 6.62 -5.16 -10.60
N ARG A 64 5.88 -4.26 -11.24
CA ARG A 64 5.14 -3.18 -10.57
C ARG A 64 3.65 -3.38 -10.80
N SER A 65 2.92 -3.72 -9.72
CA SER A 65 1.46 -3.81 -9.78
C SER A 65 0.85 -2.42 -10.05
N LYS A 66 -0.15 -2.37 -10.92
CA LYS A 66 -1.03 -1.22 -11.11
C LYS A 66 -2.39 -1.41 -10.43
N ILE A 67 -2.60 -2.57 -9.79
CA ILE A 67 -3.84 -2.88 -9.09
C ILE A 67 -3.78 -2.23 -7.71
N PRO A 68 -4.83 -1.49 -7.29
CA PRO A 68 -4.90 -0.97 -5.94
C PRO A 68 -4.73 -2.09 -4.90
N SER A 69 -3.92 -1.79 -3.89
CA SER A 69 -3.67 -2.65 -2.73
C SER A 69 -3.62 -1.79 -1.47
N GLY A 70 -3.82 -2.43 -0.33
CA GLY A 70 -3.69 -1.80 0.99
C GLY A 70 -3.02 -2.71 2.00
N ASN A 71 -2.68 -2.15 3.17
CA ASN A 71 -2.05 -2.92 4.25
C ASN A 71 -2.87 -4.14 4.69
N ILE A 72 -4.20 -4.09 4.50
CA ILE A 72 -5.12 -5.20 4.77
C ILE A 72 -4.83 -6.46 3.93
N ASP A 73 -4.18 -6.30 2.77
CA ASP A 73 -3.87 -7.39 1.83
C ASP A 73 -2.59 -8.15 2.22
N ILE A 74 -1.76 -7.57 3.10
CA ILE A 74 -0.47 -8.15 3.51
C ILE A 74 -0.69 -9.45 4.26
N ALA A 75 -1.57 -9.47 5.27
CA ALA A 75 -1.79 -10.65 6.09
C ALA A 75 -2.39 -11.83 5.29
N PRO A 76 -3.47 -11.66 4.48
CA PRO A 76 -3.94 -12.72 3.57
C PRO A 76 -2.83 -13.26 2.66
N THR A 77 -2.00 -12.38 2.09
CA THR A 77 -0.90 -12.78 1.19
C THR A 77 0.15 -13.62 1.90
N ILE A 78 0.54 -13.24 3.12
CA ILE A 78 1.50 -14.01 3.92
C ILE A 78 0.94 -15.38 4.28
N LEU A 79 -0.31 -15.46 4.75
CA LEU A 79 -0.95 -16.73 5.08
C LEU A 79 -0.99 -17.67 3.86
N HIS A 80 -1.35 -17.13 2.70
CA HIS A 80 -1.33 -17.88 1.44
C HIS A 80 0.07 -18.43 1.09
N LEU A 81 1.14 -17.65 1.30
CA LEU A 81 2.51 -18.11 1.07
C LEU A 81 2.95 -19.25 2.00
N PHE A 82 2.36 -19.33 3.19
CA PHE A 82 2.63 -20.39 4.17
C PHE A 82 1.65 -21.58 4.08
N ASP A 83 0.77 -21.59 3.07
CA ASP A 83 -0.30 -22.59 2.93
C ASP A 83 -1.22 -22.66 4.17
N ILE A 84 -1.46 -21.50 4.79
CA ILE A 84 -2.37 -21.36 5.93
C ILE A 84 -3.70 -20.78 5.43
N PRO A 85 -4.85 -21.40 5.77
CA PRO A 85 -6.16 -20.86 5.37
C PRO A 85 -6.37 -19.42 5.84
N VAL A 86 -6.76 -18.55 4.90
CA VAL A 86 -7.11 -17.15 5.22
C VAL A 86 -8.47 -17.13 5.92
N PRO A 87 -8.58 -16.56 7.13
CA PRO A 87 -9.87 -16.46 7.80
C PRO A 87 -10.87 -15.58 7.04
N GLY A 88 -12.12 -16.03 6.92
CA GLY A 88 -13.16 -15.29 6.18
C GLY A 88 -13.57 -13.93 6.77
N HIS A 89 -13.06 -13.57 7.95
CA HIS A 89 -13.28 -12.25 8.56
C HIS A 89 -12.21 -11.22 8.17
N PHE A 90 -11.23 -11.59 7.36
CA PHE A 90 -10.26 -10.64 6.82
C PHE A 90 -10.89 -9.91 5.64
N ASP A 91 -10.84 -8.58 5.66
CA ASP A 91 -11.36 -7.74 4.57
C ASP A 91 -10.42 -7.69 3.35
N GLY A 92 -9.13 -7.99 3.55
CA GLY A 92 -8.10 -7.93 2.51
C GLY A 92 -8.07 -9.16 1.62
N ARG A 93 -7.44 -9.02 0.45
CA ARG A 93 -7.24 -10.10 -0.54
C ARG A 93 -5.79 -10.55 -0.60
N VAL A 94 -5.57 -11.73 -1.19
CA VAL A 94 -4.22 -12.15 -1.60
C VAL A 94 -3.79 -11.32 -2.82
N LEU A 95 -2.57 -10.80 -2.80
CA LEU A 95 -1.95 -10.06 -3.91
C LEU A 95 -1.40 -11.02 -4.97
N THR A 96 -2.27 -11.86 -5.53
CA THR A 96 -1.91 -12.92 -6.49
C THR A 96 -1.23 -12.36 -7.74
N GLU A 97 -1.51 -11.11 -8.12
CA GLU A 97 -0.86 -10.45 -9.25
C GLU A 97 0.66 -10.29 -9.06
N ALA A 98 1.13 -10.21 -7.82
CA ALA A 98 2.54 -10.07 -7.48
C ALA A 98 3.26 -11.42 -7.31
N LEU A 99 2.51 -12.52 -7.21
CA LEU A 99 3.07 -13.85 -7.02
C LEU A 99 3.52 -14.47 -8.35
N GLN A 100 4.60 -15.24 -8.33
CA GLN A 100 4.94 -16.13 -9.45
C GLN A 100 3.82 -17.15 -9.60
N HIS A 101 3.44 -17.50 -10.84
CA HIS A 101 2.60 -18.66 -11.07
C HIS A 101 3.43 -19.87 -10.65
N THR A 102 3.22 -20.30 -9.41
CA THR A 102 3.74 -21.54 -8.88
C THR A 102 2.54 -22.47 -8.93
N ASP A 103 2.71 -23.71 -9.36
CA ASP A 103 1.65 -24.73 -9.47
C ASP A 103 1.08 -25.11 -8.09
N ILE A 104 0.50 -24.13 -7.39
CA ILE A 104 -0.36 -24.32 -6.23
C ILE A 104 -1.75 -24.54 -6.84
N GLU A 105 -2.27 -25.75 -6.67
CA GLU A 105 -3.49 -26.23 -7.32
C GLU A 105 -4.58 -25.16 -7.36
N THR A 106 -4.98 -24.83 -8.59
CA THR A 106 -5.94 -23.78 -8.89
C THR A 106 -7.33 -24.27 -8.51
N VAL A 107 -7.90 -23.76 -7.41
CA VAL A 107 -9.35 -23.89 -7.21
C VAL A 107 -10.03 -22.81 -8.07
N ASN A 108 -10.62 -23.30 -9.16
CA ASN A 108 -11.32 -22.60 -10.24
C ASN A 108 -12.23 -21.43 -9.79
N ASN A 109 -12.05 -20.26 -10.42
CA ASN A 109 -13.14 -19.65 -11.17
C ASN A 109 -12.62 -18.66 -12.23
N SER A 110 -12.76 -19.04 -13.50
CA SER A 110 -12.29 -18.31 -14.66
C SER A 110 -13.23 -17.15 -14.99
N HIS A 111 -12.76 -15.92 -14.84
CA HIS A 111 -13.27 -14.80 -15.62
C HIS A 111 -12.08 -14.06 -16.23
N SER A 112 -11.81 -14.35 -17.50
CA SER A 112 -10.75 -13.72 -18.28
C SER A 112 -11.10 -12.26 -18.55
N LEU A 113 -10.44 -11.34 -17.85
CA LEU A 113 -10.35 -9.94 -18.27
C LEU A 113 -9.02 -9.75 -18.99
N MET A 114 -9.07 -9.72 -20.32
CA MET A 114 -7.92 -9.32 -21.13
C MET A 114 -7.62 -7.84 -20.85
N TYR A 115 -6.48 -7.55 -20.22
CA TYR A 115 -5.99 -6.19 -20.03
C TYR A 115 -4.70 -6.00 -20.83
N GLU A 116 -4.76 -5.16 -21.86
CA GLU A 116 -3.59 -4.79 -22.64
C GLU A 116 -2.64 -3.90 -21.83
N SER A 117 -1.42 -4.40 -21.61
CA SER A 117 -0.35 -3.67 -20.95
C SER A 117 0.18 -2.54 -21.84
N ARG A 118 -0.18 -1.29 -21.53
CA ARG A 118 0.60 -0.14 -22.00
C ARG A 118 1.89 -0.04 -21.17
N LYS A 119 3.05 -0.07 -21.87
CA LYS A 119 4.37 0.24 -21.31
C LYS A 119 4.29 1.54 -20.50
N SER A 120 4.37 1.41 -19.18
CA SER A 120 4.47 2.53 -18.25
C SER A 120 5.93 2.66 -17.87
N LYS A 121 6.46 3.89 -17.83
CA LYS A 121 7.82 4.16 -17.36
C LYS A 121 7.94 3.61 -15.93
N THR A 122 8.77 2.59 -15.75
CA THR A 122 9.17 2.07 -14.44
C THR A 122 9.93 3.20 -13.72
N GLY A 123 9.35 3.77 -12.67
CA GLY A 123 10.10 4.67 -11.80
C GLY A 123 11.16 3.85 -11.06
N ALA A 124 12.42 4.28 -11.06
CA ALA A 124 13.48 3.59 -10.33
C ALA A 124 13.19 3.62 -8.82
N VAL A 125 13.31 2.47 -8.16
CA VAL A 125 13.41 2.45 -6.69
C VAL A 125 14.84 2.89 -6.37
N THR A 126 14.98 4.07 -5.80
CA THR A 126 16.27 4.62 -5.41
C THR A 126 16.58 4.17 -3.99
N LYS A 127 17.83 3.76 -3.78
CA LYS A 127 18.39 3.53 -2.44
C LYS A 127 19.02 4.83 -1.98
N ALA A 128 18.56 5.35 -0.85
CA ALA A 128 19.19 6.48 -0.17
C ALA A 128 19.79 5.96 1.14
N GLN A 129 21.07 6.24 1.40
CA GLN A 129 21.69 5.93 2.69
C GLN A 129 21.77 7.21 3.52
N TYR A 130 21.34 7.12 4.77
CA TYR A 130 21.51 8.18 5.76
C TYR A 130 22.00 7.56 7.07
N LEU A 131 23.21 7.93 7.48
CA LEU A 131 23.93 7.32 8.59
C LEU A 131 24.04 5.79 8.42
N HIS A 132 23.46 5.02 9.36
CA HIS A 132 23.44 3.56 9.35
C HIS A 132 22.16 2.97 8.75
N ALA A 133 21.27 3.79 8.19
CA ALA A 133 20.00 3.37 7.64
C ALA A 133 20.00 3.48 6.11
N GLU A 134 19.55 2.41 5.44
CA GLU A 134 19.30 2.39 4.00
C GLU A 134 17.78 2.46 3.77
N TYR A 135 17.37 3.50 3.05
CA TYR A 135 16.00 3.76 2.67
C TYR A 135 15.81 3.35 1.22
N MET A 136 14.78 2.57 0.95
CA MET A 136 14.31 2.30 -0.41
C MET A 136 13.07 3.17 -0.64
N CYS A 137 13.16 4.11 -1.58
CA CYS A 137 12.06 5.00 -1.93
C CYS A 137 11.88 5.05 -3.44
N GLN A 138 10.63 5.15 -3.88
CA GLN A 138 10.28 5.47 -5.26
C GLN A 138 9.73 6.89 -5.26
N PHE A 139 10.50 7.86 -5.78
CA PHE A 139 9.99 9.20 -6.01
C PHE A 139 9.24 9.18 -7.35
N GLY A 140 7.96 9.55 -7.31
CA GLY A 140 7.07 9.65 -8.47
C GLY A 140 6.40 11.02 -8.50
#